data_AF-A0A1H0WCN1-F1
#
_entry.id   AF-A0A1H0WCN1-F1
#
_cell.length_a   1.000
_cell.length_b   1.000
_cell.length_c   1.000
_cell.angle_alpha   90.00
_cell.angle_beta   90.00
_cell.angle_gamma   90.00
#
_symmetry.space_group_name_H-M   'P 1'
#
loop_
_entity.id
_entity.type
_entity.pdbx_description
1 polymer ?
#
loop_
_entity_poly.entity_id
_entity_poly.type
_entity_poly.pdbx_seq_one_letter_code
_entity_poly.pdbx_strand_id
1 'polypeptide(L)' 'MEKDQHIGVWVTSDGYIRHELLPDGRYVEGRGNRKMAYTGFYSIRGKHIEYLDDTGFTADGDFDGNVFYHAGMVLYKESA' A
#
# COMPACT_ATOMS: atom_id res chain seq x y z
N MET A 1 12.57 -13.34 0.11
CA MET A 1 12.83 -12.06 0.81
C MET A 1 12.59 -10.89 -0.14
N GLU A 2 11.50 -10.91 -0.91
CA GLU A 2 11.17 -9.85 -1.89
C GLU A 2 10.11 -8.90 -1.33
N LYS A 3 9.15 -9.42 -0.54
CA LYS A 3 8.15 -8.65 0.20
C LYS A 3 8.77 -7.65 1.19
N ASP A 4 9.90 -8.01 1.80
CA ASP A 4 10.59 -7.21 2.82
C ASP A 4 10.98 -5.81 2.34
N GLN A 5 11.21 -5.64 1.04
CA GLN A 5 11.56 -4.34 0.46
C GLN A 5 10.37 -3.39 0.34
N HIS A 6 9.16 -3.92 0.27
CA HIS A 6 7.94 -3.13 0.06
C HIS A 6 7.17 -2.89 1.36
N ILE A 7 7.47 -3.64 2.42
CA ILE A 7 6.93 -3.42 3.76
C ILE A 7 7.29 -2.02 4.26
N GLY A 8 6.34 -1.41 4.97
CA GLY A 8 6.42 -0.05 5.46
C GLY A 8 5.30 0.81 4.91
N VAL A 9 5.54 2.11 4.95
CA VAL A 9 4.49 3.10 4.77
C VAL A 9 4.70 3.81 3.45
N TRP A 10 3.61 4.04 2.74
CA TRP A 10 3.54 4.73 1.46
C TRP A 10 2.56 5.89 1.59
N VAL A 11 3.00 7.10 1.25
CA VAL A 11 2.21 8.32 1.41
C VAL A 11 2.06 9.06 0.10
N THR A 12 0.91 9.65 -0.17
CA THR A 12 0.77 10.60 -1.28
C THR A 12 1.63 11.83 -1.05
N SER A 13 1.98 12.55 -2.13
CA SER A 13 2.82 13.76 -2.03
C SER A 13 2.26 14.86 -1.11
N ASP A 14 0.94 14.91 -0.94
CA ASP A 14 0.22 15.83 -0.06
C ASP A 14 0.01 15.28 1.36
N GLY A 15 0.43 14.04 1.63
CA GLY A 15 0.23 13.34 2.90
C GLY A 15 -1.23 12.99 3.21
N TYR A 16 -2.15 13.18 2.27
CA TYR A 16 -3.58 12.92 2.51
C TYR A 16 -3.86 11.42 2.65
N ILE A 17 -3.17 10.57 1.89
CA ILE A 17 -3.31 9.13 1.93
C ILE A 17 -2.05 8.53 2.53
N ARG A 18 -2.25 7.62 3.48
CA ARG A 18 -1.19 6.87 4.14
C ARG A 18 -1.52 5.39 4.09
N HIS A 19 -0.79 4.64 3.28
CA HIS A 19 -0.99 3.24 3.00
C HIS A 19 0.17 2.43 3.60
N GLU A 20 -0.13 1.53 4.54
CA GLU A 20 0.86 0.77 5.27
C GLU A 20 0.77 -0.72 4.92
N LEU A 21 1.90 -1.29 4.49
CA LEU A 21 2.07 -2.71 4.18
C LEU A 21 2.73 -3.41 5.36
N LEU A 22 2.00 -4.31 6.01
CA LEU A 22 2.42 -5.00 7.22
C LEU A 22 3.13 -6.34 6.90
N PRO A 23 4.09 -6.76 7.75
CA PRO A 23 4.88 -7.97 7.52
C PRO A 23 4.06 -9.27 7.51
N ASP A 24 2.88 -9.28 8.13
CA ASP A 24 1.93 -10.40 8.14
C ASP A 24 1.13 -10.54 6.83
N GLY A 25 1.26 -9.61 5.88
CA GLY A 25 0.57 -9.66 4.59
C GLY A 25 -0.77 -8.91 4.60
N ARG A 26 -0.97 -8.08 5.62
CA ARG A 26 -2.12 -7.19 5.74
C ARG A 26 -1.73 -5.78 5.34
N TYR A 27 -2.69 -5.01 4.83
CA TYR A 27 -2.49 -3.59 4.60
C TYR A 27 -3.52 -2.77 5.37
N VAL A 28 -3.15 -1.52 5.65
CA VAL A 28 -4.04 -0.53 6.25
C VAL A 28 -3.88 0.79 5.49
N GLU A 29 -4.97 1.34 4.99
CA GLU A 29 -4.97 2.65 4.36
C GLU A 29 -5.75 3.66 5.20
N GLY A 30 -5.09 4.75 5.54
CA GLY A 30 -5.71 5.95 6.10
C GLY A 30 -5.88 7.04 5.03
N ARG A 31 -6.98 7.80 5.13
CA ARG A 31 -7.25 8.98 4.30
C ARG A 31 -7.66 10.16 5.18
N GLY A 32 -6.85 11.22 5.18
CA GLY A 32 -7.00 12.38 6.06
C GLY A 32 -7.13 11.96 7.53
N ASN A 33 -8.26 12.30 8.15
CA ASN A 33 -8.54 11.96 9.55
C ASN A 33 -9.02 10.51 9.76
N ARG A 34 -9.36 9.78 8.70
CA ARG A 34 -9.83 8.40 8.80
C ARG A 34 -8.64 7.44 8.71
N LYS A 35 -8.21 6.91 9.85
CA LYS A 35 -7.00 6.07 9.96
C LYS A 35 -7.12 4.66 9.33
N MET A 36 -8.33 4.12 9.22
CA MET A 36 -8.61 2.80 8.65
C MET A 36 -9.75 2.96 7.63
N ALA A 37 -9.45 3.62 6.53
CA ALA A 37 -10.36 3.74 5.39
C ALA A 37 -10.56 2.37 4.73
N TYR A 38 -9.46 1.64 4.51
CA TYR A 38 -9.43 0.31 3.90
C TYR A 38 -8.45 -0.60 4.62
N THR A 39 -8.78 -1.90 4.67
CA THR A 39 -7.94 -2.94 5.25
C THR A 39 -8.16 -4.24 4.51
N GLY A 40 -7.12 -5.04 4.40
CA GLY A 40 -7.26 -6.36 3.77
C GLY A 40 -5.94 -7.07 3.66
N PHE A 41 -5.91 -8.03 2.74
CA PHE A 41 -4.73 -8.83 2.44
C PHE A 41 -4.08 -8.35 1.16
N TYR A 42 -2.78 -8.59 1.04
CA TYR A 42 -2.05 -8.34 -0.17
C TYR A 42 -1.06 -9.47 -0.50
N SER A 43 -0.72 -9.60 -1.78
CA SER A 43 0.32 -10.48 -2.27
C SER A 43 1.23 -9.71 -3.23
N ILE A 44 2.54 -9.92 -3.12
CA ILE A 44 3.54 -9.26 -3.98
C ILE A 44 4.21 -10.30 -4.86
N ARG A 45 4.32 -10.00 -6.15
CA ARG A 45 5.04 -10.80 -7.15
C ARG A 45 6.00 -9.89 -7.92
N GLY A 46 7.28 -9.95 -7.55
CA GLY A 46 8.28 -9.02 -8.08
C GLY A 46 7.93 -7.58 -7.71
N LYS A 47 7.59 -6.76 -8.72
CA LYS A 47 7.18 -5.36 -8.56
C LYS A 47 5.66 -5.16 -8.49
N HIS A 48 4.87 -6.19 -8.74
CA HIS A 48 3.42 -6.09 -8.78
C HIS A 48 2.81 -6.49 -7.43
N ILE A 49 1.75 -5.81 -7.01
CA ILE A 49 0.98 -6.13 -5.80
C ILE A 49 -0.49 -6.30 -6.13
N GLU A 50 -1.08 -7.37 -5.60
CA GLU A 50 -2.52 -7.65 -5.68
C GLU A 50 -3.14 -7.54 -4.28
N TYR A 51 -4.33 -6.99 -4.19
CA TYR A 51 -5.07 -6.77 -2.95
C TYR A 51 -6.41 -7.51 -2.94
N LEU A 52 -6.77 -7.98 -1.75
CA LEU A 52 -8.12 -8.42 -1.41
C LEU A 52 -8.56 -7.68 -0.15
N ASP A 53 -9.42 -6.69 -0.32
CA ASP A 53 -9.98 -5.91 0.77
C ASP A 53 -10.97 -6.75 1.61
N ASP A 54 -11.05 -6.46 2.91
CA ASP A 54 -11.96 -7.14 3.83
C ASP A 54 -13.44 -6.94 3.46
N THR A 55 -13.77 -5.92 2.66
CA THR A 55 -15.11 -5.68 2.10
C THR A 55 -15.40 -6.43 0.79
N GLY A 56 -14.42 -7.15 0.24
CA GLY A 56 -14.57 -8.00 -0.95
C GLY A 56 -14.19 -7.35 -2.28
N PHE A 57 -13.62 -6.15 -2.27
CA PHE A 57 -13.04 -5.50 -3.44
C PHE A 57 -11.59 -5.97 -3.69
N THR A 58 -11.18 -5.94 -4.95
CA THR A 58 -9.80 -6.27 -5.37
C THR A 58 -9.15 -5.07 -6.03
N ALA A 59 -7.87 -4.87 -5.75
CA ALA A 59 -7.08 -3.80 -6.32
C ALA A 59 -5.72 -4.32 -6.71
N ASP A 60 -5.02 -3.53 -7.52
CA ASP A 60 -3.66 -3.82 -7.93
C ASP A 60 -2.79 -2.56 -7.87
N GLY A 61 -1.49 -2.77 -7.99
CA GLY A 61 -0.52 -1.70 -8.10
C GLY A 61 0.88 -2.21 -8.42
N ASP A 62 1.78 -1.28 -8.68
CA ASP A 62 3.16 -1.56 -9.07
C ASP A 62 4.15 -0.68 -8.34
N PHE A 63 5.26 -1.27 -7.93
CA PHE A 63 6.39 -0.59 -7.31
C PHE A 63 7.47 -0.24 -8.33
N ASP A 64 7.93 1.00 -8.30
CA ASP A 64 9.14 1.45 -9.00
C ASP A 64 10.09 2.15 -8.03
N GLY A 65 10.97 1.35 -7.40
CA GLY A 65 11.89 1.83 -6.38
C GLY A 65 11.14 2.36 -5.15
N ASN A 66 11.20 3.68 -4.93
CA ASN A 66 10.53 4.36 -3.83
C ASN A 66 9.17 4.95 -4.22
N VAL A 67 8.66 4.63 -5.41
CA VAL A 67 7.35 5.05 -5.90
C VAL A 67 6.42 3.84 -5.98
N PHE A 68 5.18 4.02 -5.54
CA PHE A 68 4.12 3.03 -5.58
C PHE A 68 2.92 3.57 -6.34
N TYR A 69 2.60 2.94 -7.47
CA TYR A 69 1.47 3.28 -8.32
C TYR A 69 0.30 2.38 -7.97
N HIS A 70 -0.81 2.95 -7.53
CA HIS A 70 -1.95 2.18 -7.05
C HIS A 70 -3.26 2.92 -7.30
N ALA A 71 -4.20 2.27 -8.00
CA ALA A 71 -5.54 2.82 -8.25
C ALA A 71 -5.55 4.28 -8.77
N GLY A 72 -4.60 4.62 -9.66
CA GLY A 72 -4.44 5.97 -10.23
C GLY A 72 -3.73 6.98 -9.31
N MET A 73 -3.29 6.55 -8.13
CA MET A 73 -2.54 7.34 -7.17
C MET A 73 -1.04 7.04 -7.27
N VAL A 74 -0.24 8.03 -6.90
CA VAL A 74 1.21 7.91 -6.76
C VAL A 74 1.55 8.11 -5.29
N LEU A 75 2.10 7.08 -4.68
CA LEU A 75 2.56 7.09 -3.31
C LEU A 75 4.08 6.97 -3.26
N TYR A 76 4.68 7.52 -2.22
CA TYR A 76 6.12 7.51 -2.00
C TYR A 76 6.40 6.79 -0.69
N LYS A 77 7.48 6.02 -0.66
CA LYS A 77 7.89 5.34 0.56
C LYS A 77 8.24 6.38 1.63
N GLU A 78 7.54 6.33 2.76
CA GLU A 78 7.84 7.16 3.93
C GLU A 78 9.23 6.75 4.41
N SER A 79 10.18 7.69 4.31
CA SER A 79 11.51 7.49 4.87
C SER A 79 11.39 7.63 6.38
N ALA A 80 11.74 6.57 7.11
CA ALA A 80 11.77 6.58 8.58
C ALA A 80 12.84 7.55 9.10
#